data_AF-A0A5J9W946-F1
#
_entry.id   AF-A0A5J9W946-F1
#
_cell.length_a   1.000
_cell.length_b   1.000
_cell.length_c   1.000
_cell.angle_alpha   90.00
_cell.angle_beta   90.00
_cell.angle_gamma   90.00
#
_symmetry.space_group_name_H-M   'P 1'
#
loop_
_entity.id
_entity.type
_entity.pdbx_description
1 polymer ?
#
loop_
_entity_poly.entity_id
_entity_poly.type
_entity_poly.pdbx_seq_one_letter_code
_entity_poly.pdbx_strand_id
1 'polypeptide(L)'
;MSSFADGAVMRVSMPWLGTFAFNMARGSWRKEGDWEMPFQGRAQYVADYGLWFGFSKQAPCDLCAADLNVVDAEPAHRHVWTDIDGLPDYACKFSGSSYLSYLGCGRFCVTRLYRNDHNKNVAVVTAVEAMPGAEAGEIQMVKKGVTVEKKGTCQ
;
A
#
# COMPACT_ATOMS: atom_id res chain seq x y z
N MET A 1 1.14 -1.07 13.03
CA MET A 1 2.49 -1.52 12.65
C MET A 1 2.50 -1.74 11.16
N SER A 2 3.40 -1.08 10.45
CA SER A 2 3.59 -1.25 9.02
C SER A 2 4.93 -1.91 8.75
N SER A 3 5.04 -2.77 7.73
CA SER A 3 6.29 -3.49 7.46
C SER A 3 6.56 -3.71 5.97
N PHE A 4 7.83 -3.65 5.57
CA PHE A 4 8.24 -3.55 4.17
C PHE A 4 9.61 -4.21 4.00
N ALA A 5 9.89 -4.87 2.87
CA ALA A 5 11.20 -5.48 2.61
C ALA A 5 11.75 -5.02 1.26
N ASP A 6 13.01 -4.58 1.24
CA ASP A 6 13.80 -4.30 0.05
C ASP A 6 15.15 -5.01 0.18
N GLY A 7 15.41 -5.98 -0.70
CA GLY A 7 16.58 -6.85 -0.61
C GLY A 7 16.74 -7.47 0.79
N ALA A 8 17.77 -7.04 1.52
CA ALA A 8 18.11 -7.53 2.85
C ALA A 8 17.59 -6.66 4.00
N VAL A 9 16.84 -5.57 3.76
CA VAL A 9 16.39 -4.66 4.81
C VAL A 9 14.86 -4.64 4.90
N MET A 10 14.35 -4.85 6.11
CA MET A 10 12.94 -4.71 6.44
C MET A 10 12.70 -3.46 7.27
N ARG A 11 11.87 -2.53 6.81
CA ARG A 11 11.48 -1.34 7.58
C ARG A 11 10.19 -1.61 8.35
N VAL A 12 10.09 -1.07 9.57
CA VAL A 12 8.92 -1.16 10.42
C VAL A 12 8.66 0.20 11.07
N SER A 13 7.44 0.72 10.92
CA SER A 13 7.02 1.96 11.60
C SER A 13 6.02 1.63 12.70
N MET A 14 6.24 2.24 13.85
CA MET A 14 5.36 2.15 15.01
C MET A 14 4.85 3.54 15.41
N PRO A 15 3.55 3.69 15.71
CA PRO A 15 3.01 4.94 16.20
C PRO A 15 3.83 5.48 17.37
N TRP A 16 4.21 6.75 17.32
CA TRP A 16 4.92 7.48 18.39
C TRP A 16 6.37 7.05 18.68
N LEU A 17 6.83 5.90 18.16
CA LEU A 17 8.19 5.38 18.38
C LEU A 17 9.14 5.66 17.20
N GLY A 18 8.57 5.90 16.03
CA GLY A 18 9.29 6.17 14.79
C GLY A 18 9.49 4.92 13.92
N THR A 19 10.47 5.01 13.03
CA THR A 19 10.77 3.99 12.00
C THR A 19 12.08 3.28 12.31
N PHE A 20 12.06 1.96 12.18
CA PHE A 20 13.19 1.06 12.42
C PHE A 20 13.47 0.24 11.17
N ALA A 21 14.73 -0.09 10.94
CA ALA A 21 15.17 -0.99 9.89
C ALA A 21 15.85 -2.23 10.50
N PHE A 22 15.39 -3.40 10.08
CA PHE A 22 15.99 -4.68 10.36
C PHE A 22 16.83 -5.12 9.17
N ASN A 23 18.14 -5.25 9.38
CA ASN A 23 19.02 -5.85 8.39
C ASN A 23 19.01 -7.36 8.55
N MET A 24 18.36 -8.06 7.61
CA MET A 24 18.21 -9.52 7.60
C MET A 24 19.54 -10.25 7.38
N ALA A 25 20.50 -9.65 6.66
CA ALA A 25 21.82 -10.25 6.46
C ALA A 25 22.68 -10.22 7.72
N ARG A 26 22.53 -9.17 8.55
CA ARG A 26 23.27 -8.99 9.81
C ARG A 26 22.49 -9.41 11.05
N GLY A 27 21.19 -9.67 10.92
CA GLY A 27 20.29 -9.97 12.03
C GLY A 27 20.15 -8.83 13.03
N SER A 28 20.29 -7.56 12.60
CA SER A 28 20.40 -6.41 13.50
C SER A 28 19.37 -5.32 13.20
N TRP A 29 18.84 -4.69 14.26
CA TRP A 29 17.96 -3.53 14.16
C TRP A 29 18.74 -2.22 14.25
N ARG A 30 18.24 -1.19 13.57
CA ARG A 30 18.64 0.21 13.76
C ARG A 30 17.40 1.11 13.73
N LYS A 31 17.42 2.23 14.45
CA LYS A 31 16.42 3.28 14.31
C LYS A 31 16.78 4.14 13.09
N GLU A 32 15.83 4.39 12.21
CA GLU A 32 16.02 5.27 11.04
C GLU A 32 15.52 6.68 11.26
N GLY A 33 14.55 6.88 12.16
CA GLY A 33 14.12 8.21 12.58
C GLY A 33 12.93 8.20 13.52
N ASP A 34 12.62 9.37 14.06
CA ASP A 34 11.43 9.63 14.89
C ASP A 34 10.15 9.84 14.07
N TRP A 35 10.26 9.74 12.74
CA TRP A 35 9.15 9.86 11.81
C TRP A 35 8.47 8.51 11.55
N GLU A 36 7.22 8.56 11.08
CA GLU A 36 6.44 7.39 10.70
C GLU A 36 6.31 7.29 9.19
N MET A 37 6.26 6.08 8.66
CA MET A 37 6.05 5.90 7.22
C MET A 37 4.64 6.37 6.79
N PRO A 38 4.50 6.90 5.57
CA PRO A 38 3.23 7.42 5.05
C PRO A 38 2.21 6.33 4.67
N PHE A 39 2.39 5.10 5.14
CA PHE A 39 1.59 3.95 4.76
C PHE A 39 0.87 3.30 5.94
N GLN A 40 -0.36 2.89 5.70
CA GLN A 40 -1.07 1.95 6.54
C GLN A 40 -0.76 0.51 6.12
N GLY A 41 -0.45 -0.36 7.08
CA GLY A 41 -0.19 -1.77 6.79
C GLY A 41 1.10 -2.00 6.00
N ARG A 42 1.06 -2.81 4.94
CA ARG A 42 2.24 -3.13 4.12
C ARG A 42 2.27 -2.25 2.86
N ALA A 43 3.45 -1.79 2.46
CA ALA A 43 3.75 -1.30 1.12
C ALA A 43 4.75 -2.23 0.44
N GLN A 44 4.80 -2.09 -0.88
CA GLN A 44 5.57 -2.90 -1.78
C GLN A 44 6.56 -2.00 -2.51
N TYR A 45 7.85 -2.33 -2.43
CA TYR A 45 8.85 -1.69 -3.27
C TYR A 45 8.72 -2.18 -4.71
N VAL A 46 8.76 -1.26 -5.66
CA VAL A 46 8.75 -1.59 -7.09
C VAL A 46 9.94 -0.91 -7.76
N ALA A 47 10.95 -1.73 -8.11
CA ALA A 47 12.22 -1.28 -8.66
C ALA A 47 12.05 -0.47 -9.96
N ASP A 48 11.10 -0.86 -10.81
CA ASP A 48 10.79 -0.17 -12.08
C ASP A 48 10.47 1.32 -11.88
N TYR A 49 9.92 1.68 -10.70
CA TYR A 49 9.59 3.06 -10.34
C TYR A 49 10.54 3.66 -9.30
N GLY A 50 11.39 2.84 -8.65
CA GLY A 50 12.20 3.28 -7.52
C GLY A 50 11.39 3.75 -6.31
N LEU A 51 10.13 3.33 -6.19
CA LEU A 51 9.18 3.82 -5.18
C LEU A 51 8.54 2.70 -4.39
N TRP A 52 8.04 3.05 -3.20
CA TRP A 52 7.20 2.20 -2.36
C TRP A 52 5.74 2.51 -2.60
N PHE A 53 4.91 1.49 -2.77
CA PHE A 53 3.47 1.61 -3.04
C PHE A 53 2.64 0.96 -1.93
N GLY A 54 1.73 1.70 -1.31
CA GLY A 54 0.89 1.18 -0.23
C GLY A 54 -0.32 2.05 0.04
N PHE A 55 -1.19 1.62 0.95
CA PHE A 55 -2.36 2.42 1.34
C PHE A 55 -1.92 3.61 2.18
N SER A 56 -2.51 4.78 1.94
CA SER A 56 -2.16 5.99 2.66
C SER A 56 -2.54 5.89 4.14
N LYS A 57 -1.62 6.31 5.01
CA LYS A 57 -1.89 6.44 6.44
C LYS A 57 -2.94 7.53 6.73
N GLN A 58 -2.97 8.60 5.93
CA GLN A 58 -3.89 9.73 6.11
C GLN A 58 -5.28 9.44 5.54
N ALA A 59 -5.34 8.63 4.48
CA ALA A 59 -6.56 8.23 3.81
C ALA A 59 -6.51 6.72 3.50
N PRO A 60 -7.01 5.85 4.40
CA PRO A 60 -6.97 4.38 4.25
C PRO A 60 -7.55 3.83 2.93
N CYS A 61 -8.41 4.62 2.30
CA CYS A 61 -9.02 4.30 1.01
C CYS A 61 -8.03 4.45 -0.15
N ASP A 62 -7.06 5.34 -0.02
CA ASP A 62 -6.23 5.79 -1.13
C ASP A 62 -4.96 4.97 -1.22
N LEU A 63 -4.53 4.73 -2.45
CA LEU A 63 -3.20 4.19 -2.71
C LEU A 63 -2.24 5.37 -2.83
N CYS A 64 -1.04 5.25 -2.28
CA CYS A 64 -0.01 6.25 -2.45
C CYS A 64 1.34 5.61 -2.76
N ALA A 65 2.24 6.44 -3.29
CA ALA A 65 3.65 6.11 -3.42
C ALA A 65 4.52 7.10 -2.65
N ALA A 66 5.63 6.61 -2.10
CA ALA A 66 6.63 7.43 -1.42
C ALA A 66 8.04 6.90 -1.68
N ASP A 67 9.02 7.80 -1.64
CA ASP A 67 10.42 7.46 -1.60
C ASP A 67 10.86 7.35 -0.13
N LEU A 68 11.33 6.17 0.29
CA LEU A 68 11.80 5.92 1.66
C LEU A 68 13.33 6.04 1.80
N ASN A 69 14.04 6.43 0.74
CA ASN A 69 15.49 6.63 0.76
C ASN A 69 15.88 8.07 1.12
N VAL A 70 14.94 8.83 1.71
CA VAL A 70 15.19 10.18 2.22
C VAL A 70 16.07 10.09 3.47
N VAL A 71 17.13 10.91 3.51
CA VAL A 71 18.05 11.03 4.65
C VAL A 71 17.63 12.24 5.47
N ASP A 72 17.54 12.07 6.80
CA ASP A 72 17.26 13.14 7.76
C ASP A 72 15.92 13.91 7.55
N ALA A 73 14.97 13.31 6.84
CA ALA A 73 13.63 13.88 6.64
C ALA A 73 12.55 12.79 6.64
N GLU A 74 11.32 13.21 6.99
CA GLU A 74 10.13 12.36 6.92
C GLU A 74 9.78 12.11 5.44
N PRO A 75 9.59 10.84 5.03
CA PRO A 75 9.15 10.52 3.67
C PRO A 75 7.77 11.10 3.35
N ALA A 76 7.71 11.99 2.36
CA ALA A 76 6.46 12.56 1.89
C ALA A 76 5.77 11.67 0.84
N HIS A 77 4.44 11.82 0.74
CA HIS A 77 3.68 11.26 -0.38
C HIS A 77 4.16 11.89 -1.70
N ARG A 78 4.52 11.06 -2.68
CA ARG A 78 4.88 11.50 -4.04
C ARG A 78 3.70 11.45 -5.00
N HIS A 79 2.86 10.43 -4.84
CA HIS A 79 1.63 10.25 -5.61
C HIS A 79 0.52 9.74 -4.70
N VAL A 80 -0.71 10.20 -4.93
CA VAL A 80 -1.92 9.71 -4.26
C VAL A 80 -2.96 9.42 -5.34
N TRP A 81 -3.48 8.19 -5.34
CA TRP A 81 -4.53 7.73 -6.24
C TRP A 81 -5.77 7.39 -5.42
N THR A 82 -6.80 8.20 -5.63
CA THR A 82 -8.13 8.02 -5.06
C THR A 82 -8.99 7.16 -5.98
N ASP A 83 -10.03 6.53 -5.42
CA ASP A 83 -11.05 5.78 -6.18
C ASP A 83 -10.51 4.74 -7.20
N ILE A 84 -9.38 4.11 -6.88
CA ILE A 84 -8.70 3.14 -7.76
C ILE A 84 -9.54 1.90 -8.12
N ASP A 85 -10.55 1.59 -7.30
CA ASP A 85 -11.40 0.42 -7.46
C ASP A 85 -12.88 0.73 -7.72
N GLY A 86 -13.29 2.00 -7.63
CA GLY A 86 -14.69 2.39 -7.79
C GLY A 86 -15.56 2.03 -6.58
N LEU A 87 -14.95 1.76 -5.42
CA LEU A 87 -15.69 1.36 -4.24
C LEU A 87 -16.26 2.58 -3.51
N PRO A 88 -17.51 2.52 -3.02
CA PRO A 88 -18.07 3.60 -2.22
C PRO A 88 -17.22 3.87 -0.98
N ASP A 89 -17.12 5.14 -0.57
CA ASP A 89 -16.34 5.58 0.61
C ASP A 89 -16.62 4.77 1.87
N TYR A 90 -17.87 4.33 2.07
CA TYR A 90 -18.25 3.53 3.24
C TYR A 90 -17.59 2.14 3.22
N ALA A 91 -17.43 1.51 2.06
CA ALA A 91 -16.83 0.18 1.94
C ALA A 91 -15.37 0.18 2.42
N CYS A 92 -14.66 1.28 2.18
CA CYS A 92 -13.29 1.46 2.63
C CYS A 92 -13.19 1.82 4.12
N LYS A 93 -14.15 2.58 4.67
CA LYS A 93 -14.21 2.90 6.12
C LYS A 93 -14.50 1.69 7.00
N PHE A 94 -15.25 0.71 6.47
CA PHE A 94 -15.58 -0.54 7.16
C PHE A 94 -14.74 -1.74 6.68
N SER A 95 -13.71 -1.49 5.84
CA SER A 95 -12.78 -2.53 5.42
C SER A 95 -11.90 -2.92 6.60
N GLY A 96 -12.01 -4.17 7.05
CA GLY A 96 -11.21 -4.69 8.15
C GLY A 96 -9.73 -4.84 7.77
N SER A 97 -9.44 -5.03 6.48
CA SER A 97 -8.07 -5.12 5.96
C SER A 97 -8.02 -4.89 4.45
N SER A 98 -7.05 -4.10 4.00
CA SER A 98 -6.74 -3.90 2.58
C SER A 98 -5.32 -4.40 2.30
N TYR A 99 -5.13 -5.03 1.14
CA TYR A 99 -3.85 -5.60 0.72
C TYR A 99 -3.50 -5.16 -0.69
N LEU A 100 -2.23 -4.85 -0.90
CA LEU A 100 -1.66 -4.56 -2.20
C LEU A 100 -0.66 -5.65 -2.54
N SER A 101 -0.85 -6.30 -3.69
CA SER A 101 0.06 -7.32 -4.22
C SER A 101 0.64 -6.83 -5.55
N TYR A 102 1.96 -6.89 -5.70
CA TYR A 102 2.61 -6.61 -6.98
C TYR A 102 2.75 -7.89 -7.80
N LEU A 103 2.34 -7.82 -9.05
CA LEU A 103 2.31 -8.96 -9.99
C LEU A 103 3.42 -8.85 -11.06
N GLY A 104 4.27 -7.83 -10.98
CA GLY A 104 5.32 -7.57 -11.96
C GLY A 104 4.86 -6.70 -13.14
N CYS A 105 5.83 -6.02 -13.76
CA CYS A 105 5.64 -5.14 -14.92
C CYS A 105 4.59 -4.05 -14.68
N GLY A 106 4.69 -3.35 -13.54
CA GLY A 106 3.74 -2.28 -13.19
C GLY A 106 2.32 -2.76 -12.83
N ARG A 107 2.03 -4.06 -12.81
CA ARG A 107 0.70 -4.59 -12.48
C ARG A 107 0.56 -4.87 -10.99
N PHE A 108 -0.57 -4.48 -10.43
CA PHE A 108 -0.91 -4.69 -9.04
C PHE A 108 -2.32 -5.28 -8.91
N CYS A 109 -2.53 -5.92 -7.77
CA CYS A 109 -3.82 -6.40 -7.32
C CYS A 109 -4.13 -5.75 -5.97
N VAL A 110 -5.21 -4.97 -5.95
CA VAL A 110 -5.77 -4.33 -4.76
C VAL A 110 -6.88 -5.23 -4.25
N THR A 111 -6.74 -5.71 -3.01
CA THR A 111 -7.73 -6.58 -2.37
C THR A 111 -8.29 -5.90 -1.14
N ARG A 112 -9.60 -5.70 -1.09
CA ARG A 112 -10.29 -5.17 0.10
C ARG A 112 -11.19 -6.21 0.71
N LEU A 113 -11.12 -6.33 2.04
CA LEU A 113 -11.96 -7.22 2.82
C LEU A 113 -12.85 -6.37 3.72
N TYR A 114 -14.15 -6.36 3.44
CA TYR A 114 -15.13 -5.67 4.28
C TYR A 114 -16.34 -6.56 4.57
N ARG A 115 -17.14 -6.10 5.53
CA ARG A 115 -18.39 -6.75 5.89
C ARG A 115 -19.54 -5.91 5.35
N ASN A 116 -20.40 -6.53 4.55
CA ASN A 116 -21.55 -5.84 3.97
C ASN A 116 -22.71 -5.71 4.97
N ASP A 117 -23.77 -5.02 4.57
CA ASP A 117 -24.98 -4.79 5.40
C ASP A 117 -25.70 -6.08 5.82
N HIS A 118 -25.41 -7.20 5.16
CA HIS A 118 -25.94 -8.53 5.49
C HIS A 118 -25.00 -9.31 6.41
N ASN A 119 -24.02 -8.64 7.03
CA ASN A 119 -23.00 -9.22 7.90
C ASN A 119 -22.09 -10.26 7.22
N LYS A 120 -22.06 -10.30 5.88
CA LYS A 120 -21.24 -11.24 5.10
C LYS A 120 -19.87 -10.64 4.79
N ASN A 121 -18.84 -11.47 4.87
CA ASN A 121 -17.50 -11.11 4.43
C ASN A 121 -17.47 -11.06 2.90
N VAL A 122 -17.09 -9.91 2.36
CA VAL A 122 -16.92 -9.67 0.93
C VAL A 122 -15.46 -9.35 0.67
N ALA A 123 -14.88 -10.07 -0.29
CA ALA A 123 -13.58 -9.73 -0.85
C ALA A 123 -13.80 -9.07 -2.20
N VAL A 124 -13.27 -7.86 -2.36
CA VAL A 124 -13.22 -7.15 -3.64
C VAL A 124 -11.78 -7.17 -4.13
N VAL A 125 -11.60 -7.69 -5.34
CA VAL A 125 -10.30 -7.75 -5.99
C VAL A 125 -10.33 -6.89 -7.25
N THR A 126 -9.43 -5.91 -7.30
CA THR A 126 -9.28 -4.98 -8.42
C THR A 126 -7.87 -5.07 -8.96
N ALA A 127 -7.76 -5.39 -10.24
CA ALA A 127 -6.50 -5.31 -10.97
C ALA A 127 -6.26 -3.87 -11.43
N VAL A 128 -5.08 -3.35 -11.14
CA VAL A 128 -4.64 -2.00 -11.56
C VAL A 128 -3.25 -2.10 -12.17
N GLU A 129 -2.94 -1.21 -13.10
CA GLU A 129 -1.65 -1.12 -13.75
C GLU A 129 -1.12 0.30 -13.62
N ALA A 130 0.06 0.42 -13.04
CA ALA A 130 0.82 1.66 -13.04
C ALA A 130 1.36 1.90 -14.45
N MET A 131 1.09 3.08 -14.99
CA MET A 131 1.55 3.54 -16.29
C MET A 131 2.22 4.90 -16.14
N PRO A 132 3.22 5.23 -16.97
CA PRO A 132 3.73 6.60 -17.04
C PRO A 132 2.62 7.59 -17.39
N GLY A 133 2.60 8.72 -16.70
CA GLY A 133 1.69 9.84 -16.97
C GLY A 133 2.16 10.74 -18.11
N ALA A 134 1.55 11.92 -18.21
CA ALA A 134 1.90 12.92 -19.22
C ALA A 134 3.21 13.64 -18.86
N GLU A 135 3.47 13.81 -17.56
CA GLU A 135 4.66 14.48 -17.06
C GLU A 135 5.77 13.51 -16.63
N ALA A 136 7.01 13.99 -16.66
CA ALA A 136 8.16 13.19 -16.26
C ALA A 136 8.07 12.79 -14.78
N GLY A 137 8.03 11.48 -14.53
CA GLY A 137 7.88 10.93 -13.19
C GLY A 137 6.45 10.92 -12.66
N GLU A 138 5.46 11.35 -13.45
CA GLU A 138 4.05 11.11 -13.16
C GLU A 138 3.74 9.63 -13.38
N ILE A 139 2.98 9.04 -12.45
CA ILE A 139 2.52 7.66 -12.54
C ILE A 139 1.00 7.69 -12.40
N GLN A 140 0.31 7.05 -13.33
CA GLN A 140 -1.13 6.87 -13.32
C GLN A 140 -1.48 5.43 -12.99
N MET A 141 -2.45 5.23 -12.10
CA MET A 141 -3.00 3.91 -11.80
C MET A 141 -4.26 3.70 -12.63
N VAL A 142 -4.19 2.78 -13.58
CA VAL A 142 -5.31 2.48 -14.49
C VAL A 142 -5.94 1.16 -14.09
N LYS A 143 -7.26 1.14 -13.88
CA LYS A 143 -8.01 -0.10 -13.63
C LYS A 143 -7.97 -1.00 -14.86
N LYS A 144 -7.50 -2.25 -14.69
CA LYS A 144 -7.37 -3.26 -15.75
C LYS A 144 -8.22 -4.47 -15.43
N GLY A 145 -9.54 -4.33 -15.53
CA GLY A 145 -10.47 -5.47 -15.49
C GLY A 145 -11.70 -5.29 -14.61
N VAL A 146 -12.45 -6.39 -14.49
CA VAL A 146 -13.71 -6.47 -13.74
C VAL A 146 -13.41 -6.63 -12.26
N THR A 147 -14.07 -5.82 -11.43
CA THR A 147 -14.09 -5.99 -9.98
C THR A 147 -14.73 -7.34 -9.64
N VAL A 148 -13.96 -8.27 -9.06
CA VAL A 148 -14.50 -9.57 -8.64
C VAL A 148 -14.93 -9.46 -7.19
N GLU A 149 -16.23 -9.63 -6.94
CA GLU A 149 -16.78 -9.76 -5.60
C GLU A 149 -16.94 -11.24 -5.25
N LYS A 150 -16.25 -11.70 -4.21
CA LYS A 150 -16.46 -13.04 -3.67
C LYS A 150 -17.06 -12.95 -2.28
N LYS A 151 -18.24 -13.56 -2.11
CA LYS A 151 -18.89 -13.70 -0.81
C LYS A 151 -18.33 -14.94 -0.12
N GLY A 152 -17.76 -14.77 1.08
CA GLY A 152 -17.39 -15.90 1.92
C GLY A 152 -18.65 -16.56 2.47
N THR A 153 -19.02 -17.72 1.94
CA THR A 153 -19.90 -18.66 2.64
C THR A 153 -19.03 -19.50 3.56
N CYS A 154 -19.04 -19.21 4.86
CA CYS A 154 -18.74 -20.27 5.83
C CYS A 154 -19.94 -21.22 5.79
N GLN A 155 -19.73 -22.45 5.31
CA GLN A 155 -20.56 -23.59 5.68
C GLN A 155 -19.98 -24.22 6.94
#